data_AF-A0A2D8GDN2-F1
#
_entry.id   AF-A0A2D8GDN2-F1
#
_cell.length_a   1.000
_cell.length_b   1.000
_cell.length_c   1.000
_cell.angle_alpha   90.00
_cell.angle_beta   90.00
_cell.angle_gamma   90.00
#
_symmetry.space_group_name_H-M   'P 1'
#
loop_
_entity.id
_entity.type
_entity.pdbx_description
1 polymer ?
#
loop_
_entity_poly.entity_id
_entity_poly.type
_entity_poly.pdbx_seq_one_letter_code
_entity_poly.pdbx_strand_id
1 'polypeptide(L)'
;MLKIRSKLFSLIIREQIKNFEDSRIGIKIKNIRYKPFMKNREIMILEEIIRNLNPKNCLEWGSGYSTIYLPKLLLKDANWLAIEHCSDWANKINQMNFNSGVNIKYIPPNNYPWSDNNNDGSHEDLIDYIEFPDNHAPYDFILIDGQARLECIKKSFDLITDMGVVVLHDANRMYYHKNLERLHLFFYNLRKRVSK
;
A
#
# COMPACT_ATOMS: atom_id res chain seq x y z
N MET A 1 1.57 0.06 31.31
CA MET A 1 2.31 -1.13 30.84
C MET A 1 1.40 -2.34 30.55
N LEU A 2 0.44 -2.69 31.43
CA LEU A 2 -0.49 -3.83 31.20
C LEU A 2 -1.44 -3.68 30.00
N LYS A 3 -2.02 -2.49 29.74
CA LYS A 3 -2.93 -2.25 28.60
C LYS A 3 -2.27 -2.39 27.21
N ILE A 4 -0.96 -2.14 27.10
CA ILE A 4 -0.22 -2.29 25.84
C ILE A 4 0.06 -3.78 25.56
N ARG A 5 0.38 -4.54 26.62
CA ARG A 5 0.59 -5.99 26.52
C ARG A 5 -0.68 -6.74 26.10
N SER A 6 -1.85 -6.32 26.57
CA SER A 6 -3.12 -6.97 26.17
C SER A 6 -3.48 -6.72 24.69
N LYS A 7 -3.28 -5.50 24.17
CA LYS A 7 -3.50 -5.19 22.75
C LYS A 7 -2.55 -5.99 21.85
N LEU A 8 -1.27 -6.05 22.16
CA LEU A 8 -0.29 -6.80 21.37
C LEU A 8 -0.62 -8.30 21.34
N PHE A 9 -0.99 -8.87 22.48
CA PHE A 9 -1.40 -10.28 22.55
C PHE A 9 -2.67 -10.56 21.72
N SER A 10 -3.65 -9.65 21.77
CA SER A 10 -4.85 -9.76 20.94
C SER A 10 -4.55 -9.70 19.44
N LEU A 11 -3.58 -8.88 19.02
CA LEU A 11 -3.15 -8.76 17.63
C LEU A 11 -2.48 -10.06 17.15
N ILE A 12 -1.61 -10.64 17.98
CA ILE A 12 -0.94 -11.92 17.70
C ILE A 12 -1.96 -13.06 17.58
N ILE A 13 -2.93 -13.13 18.49
CA ILE A 13 -3.99 -14.15 18.41
C ILE A 13 -4.81 -13.98 17.12
N ARG A 14 -5.22 -12.76 16.78
CA ARG A 14 -5.95 -12.49 15.53
C ARG A 14 -5.14 -12.89 14.29
N GLU A 15 -3.83 -12.61 14.29
CA GLU A 15 -2.93 -13.03 13.22
C GLU A 15 -2.88 -14.56 13.08
N GLN A 16 -2.71 -15.29 14.19
CA GLN A 16 -2.70 -16.76 14.19
C GLN A 16 -4.02 -17.35 13.69
N ILE A 17 -5.16 -16.78 14.09
CA ILE A 17 -6.49 -17.19 13.61
C ILE A 17 -6.60 -16.96 12.10
N LYS A 18 -6.22 -15.78 11.59
CA LYS A 18 -6.29 -15.45 10.16
C LYS A 18 -5.38 -16.37 9.32
N ASN A 19 -4.16 -16.63 9.81
CA ASN A 19 -3.24 -17.59 9.20
C ASN A 19 -3.85 -19.01 9.14
N PHE A 20 -4.50 -19.43 10.23
CA PHE A 20 -5.14 -20.74 10.30
C PHE A 20 -6.35 -20.86 9.36
N GLU A 21 -7.19 -19.82 9.29
CA GLU A 21 -8.31 -19.76 8.34
C GLU A 21 -7.82 -19.87 6.89
N ASP A 22 -6.78 -19.12 6.51
CA ASP A 22 -6.19 -19.19 5.17
C ASP A 22 -5.66 -20.60 4.85
N SER A 23 -5.02 -21.26 5.82
CA SER A 23 -4.52 -22.64 5.65
C SER A 23 -5.63 -23.66 5.43
N ARG A 24 -6.82 -23.43 6.00
CA ARG A 24 -8.01 -24.28 5.82
C ARG A 24 -8.78 -23.97 4.54
N ILE A 25 -8.83 -22.71 4.11
CA ILE A 25 -9.43 -22.31 2.83
C ILE A 25 -8.67 -22.94 1.65
N GLY A 26 -7.35 -23.16 1.78
CA GLY A 26 -6.57 -23.98 0.85
C GLY A 26 -7.07 -25.43 0.68
N ILE A 27 -7.97 -25.92 1.54
CA ILE A 27 -8.50 -27.30 1.54
C ILE A 27 -9.97 -27.36 1.07
N LYS A 28 -10.76 -26.27 1.12
CA LYS A 28 -12.17 -26.26 0.69
C LYS A 28 -12.62 -24.94 0.04
N ILE A 29 -12.88 -25.02 -1.27
CA ILE A 29 -13.76 -24.16 -2.10
C ILE A 29 -13.19 -22.81 -2.59
N LYS A 30 -13.25 -22.65 -3.92
CA LYS A 30 -12.93 -21.47 -4.76
C LYS A 30 -13.85 -20.26 -4.49
N ASN A 31 -13.86 -19.71 -3.28
CA ASN A 31 -14.23 -18.31 -3.10
C ASN A 31 -12.94 -17.50 -3.14
N ILE A 32 -12.59 -16.98 -4.32
CA ILE A 32 -11.39 -16.17 -4.52
C ILE A 32 -11.59 -14.86 -3.72
N ARG A 33 -11.22 -14.89 -2.44
CA ARG A 33 -10.89 -13.67 -1.71
C ARG A 33 -9.60 -13.17 -2.35
N TYR A 34 -9.68 -12.12 -3.16
CA TYR A 34 -8.52 -11.39 -3.67
C TYR A 34 -7.77 -10.77 -2.50
N LYS A 35 -6.94 -11.59 -1.85
CA LYS A 35 -6.15 -11.23 -0.69
C LYS A 35 -4.91 -10.47 -1.19
N PRO A 36 -4.58 -9.31 -0.62
CA PRO A 36 -3.34 -8.60 -0.93
C PRO A 36 -2.13 -9.54 -0.81
N PHE A 37 -1.13 -9.37 -1.70
CA PHE A 37 0.13 -10.11 -1.64
C PHE A 37 1.04 -9.58 -0.53
N MET A 38 0.54 -9.66 0.69
CA MET A 38 1.13 -9.16 1.92
C MET A 38 0.95 -10.20 3.02
N LYS A 39 1.81 -10.18 4.04
CA LYS A 39 1.61 -10.99 5.24
C LYS A 39 0.33 -10.53 5.95
N ASN A 40 -0.33 -11.47 6.63
CA ASN A 40 -1.58 -11.14 7.35
C ASN A 40 -1.41 -9.99 8.34
N ARG A 41 -0.24 -9.88 8.97
CA ARG A 41 0.07 -8.78 9.88
C ARG A 41 0.14 -7.42 9.18
N GLU A 42 0.69 -7.35 7.97
CA GLU A 42 0.74 -6.12 7.16
C GLU A 42 -0.68 -5.71 6.74
N ILE A 43 -1.48 -6.66 6.27
CA ILE A 43 -2.89 -6.42 5.93
C ILE A 43 -3.67 -5.90 7.15
N MET A 44 -3.46 -6.50 8.32
CA MET A 44 -4.12 -6.07 9.56
C MET A 44 -3.72 -4.65 9.98
N ILE A 45 -2.46 -4.27 9.79
CA ILE A 45 -2.00 -2.90 10.07
C ILE A 45 -2.69 -1.91 9.12
N LEU A 46 -2.76 -2.23 7.81
CA LEU A 46 -3.47 -1.41 6.83
C LEU A 46 -4.97 -1.29 7.15
N GLU A 47 -5.63 -2.40 7.51
CA GLU A 47 -7.02 -2.40 7.96
C GLU A 47 -7.22 -1.50 9.19
N GLU A 48 -6.32 -1.56 10.17
CA GLU A 48 -6.39 -0.75 11.38
C GLU A 48 -6.19 0.75 11.05
N ILE A 49 -5.21 1.08 10.21
CA ILE A 49 -4.99 2.47 9.75
C ILE A 49 -6.25 2.99 9.05
N ILE A 50 -6.73 2.30 8.03
CA ILE A 50 -7.87 2.75 7.22
C ILE A 50 -9.14 2.92 8.08
N ARG A 51 -9.42 1.98 9.00
CA ARG A 51 -10.61 2.07 9.84
C ARG A 51 -10.56 3.21 10.85
N ASN A 52 -9.39 3.52 11.40
CA ASN A 52 -9.24 4.61 12.36
C ASN A 52 -9.16 5.98 11.68
N LEU A 53 -8.50 6.04 10.52
CA LEU A 53 -8.37 7.25 9.73
C LEU A 53 -9.67 7.62 9.02
N ASN A 54 -10.45 6.61 8.60
CA ASN A 54 -11.68 6.75 7.80
C ASN A 54 -11.50 7.68 6.59
N PRO A 55 -10.51 7.41 5.71
CA PRO A 55 -10.13 8.32 4.64
C PRO A 55 -11.22 8.43 3.57
N LYS A 56 -11.37 9.61 2.97
CA LYS A 56 -12.28 9.87 1.85
C LYS A 56 -11.56 9.86 0.51
N ASN A 57 -10.32 10.29 0.46
CA ASN A 57 -9.55 10.30 -0.78
C ASN A 57 -8.25 9.51 -0.60
N CYS A 58 -8.13 8.41 -1.33
CA CYS A 58 -7.00 7.49 -1.22
C CYS A 58 -6.22 7.40 -2.53
N LEU A 59 -4.90 7.29 -2.41
CA LEU A 59 -3.98 7.02 -3.52
C LEU A 59 -3.26 5.69 -3.28
N GLU A 60 -3.06 4.94 -4.36
CA GLU A 60 -2.21 3.76 -4.41
C GLU A 60 -1.31 3.85 -5.64
N TRP A 61 0.00 3.86 -5.44
CA TRP A 61 0.95 3.54 -6.50
C TRP A 61 1.22 2.04 -6.47
N GLY A 62 0.93 1.36 -7.58
CA GLY A 62 1.00 -0.10 -7.72
C GLY A 62 -0.35 -0.75 -7.48
N SER A 63 -1.13 -0.97 -8.53
CA SER A 63 -2.43 -1.62 -8.40
C SER A 63 -2.27 -3.11 -8.08
N GLY A 64 -3.26 -3.71 -7.42
CA GLY A 64 -3.21 -5.12 -7.10
C GLY A 64 -4.43 -5.64 -6.38
N TYR A 65 -4.26 -6.75 -5.67
CA TYR A 65 -5.32 -7.28 -4.82
C TYR A 65 -5.61 -6.36 -3.61
N SER A 66 -4.67 -5.52 -3.19
CA SER A 66 -4.88 -4.39 -2.28
C SER A 66 -5.96 -3.44 -2.79
N THR A 67 -5.90 -3.05 -4.07
CA THR A 67 -6.90 -2.20 -4.74
C THR A 67 -8.32 -2.78 -4.71
N ILE A 68 -8.45 -4.10 -4.70
CA ILE A 68 -9.77 -4.77 -4.63
C ILE A 68 -10.21 -5.03 -3.18
N TYR A 69 -9.25 -5.14 -2.26
CA TYR A 69 -9.49 -5.54 -0.88
C TYR A 69 -9.74 -4.34 0.04
N LEU A 70 -8.84 -3.36 0.05
CA LEU A 70 -8.83 -2.26 1.01
C LEU A 70 -9.99 -1.27 0.81
N PRO A 71 -10.41 -0.92 -0.42
CA PRO A 71 -11.55 -0.01 -0.62
C PRO A 71 -12.88 -0.52 -0.06
N LYS A 72 -13.01 -1.83 0.20
CA LYS A 72 -14.20 -2.41 0.84
C LYS A 72 -14.37 -1.96 2.30
N LEU A 73 -13.33 -1.38 2.89
CA LEU A 73 -13.32 -0.87 4.25
C LEU A 73 -13.78 0.59 4.34
N LEU A 74 -13.85 1.28 3.20
CA LEU A 74 -14.16 2.69 3.11
C LEU A 74 -15.67 2.95 3.11
N LEU A 75 -16.03 4.20 3.41
CA LEU A 75 -17.40 4.69 3.21
C LEU A 75 -17.72 4.78 1.71
N LYS A 76 -19.02 4.75 1.38
CA LYS A 76 -19.49 4.72 -0.02
C LYS A 76 -19.12 5.97 -0.83
N ASP A 77 -18.91 7.10 -0.17
CA ASP A 77 -18.52 8.37 -0.78
C ASP A 77 -16.99 8.55 -0.91
N ALA A 78 -16.21 7.54 -0.50
CA ALA A 78 -14.76 7.58 -0.61
C ALA A 78 -14.29 7.18 -2.01
N ASN A 79 -13.14 7.73 -2.40
CA ASN A 79 -12.47 7.48 -3.67
C ASN A 79 -11.11 6.80 -3.44
N TRP A 80 -10.76 5.90 -4.35
CA TRP A 80 -9.46 5.23 -4.39
C TRP A 80 -8.90 5.31 -5.80
N LEU A 81 -7.84 6.10 -5.98
CA LEU A 81 -7.07 6.14 -7.22
C LEU A 81 -5.91 5.16 -7.12
N ALA A 82 -5.85 4.18 -8.02
CA ALA A 82 -4.72 3.26 -8.14
C ALA A 82 -4.00 3.48 -9.48
N ILE A 83 -2.68 3.66 -9.44
CA ILE A 83 -1.84 3.93 -10.62
C ILE A 83 -0.97 2.70 -10.89
N GLU A 84 -1.00 2.21 -12.14
CA GLU A 84 -0.33 0.99 -12.56
C GLU A 84 0.50 1.20 -13.84
N HIS A 85 1.74 0.69 -13.84
CA HIS A 85 2.67 0.82 -14.96
C HIS A 85 2.61 -0.36 -15.92
N CYS A 86 2.09 -1.51 -15.49
CA CYS A 86 1.97 -2.72 -16.30
C CYS A 86 0.56 -2.85 -16.89
N SER A 87 0.43 -2.77 -18.21
CA SER A 87 -0.87 -2.79 -18.91
C SER A 87 -1.69 -4.04 -18.60
N ASP A 88 -1.05 -5.21 -18.66
CA ASP A 88 -1.72 -6.50 -18.48
C ASP A 88 -2.20 -6.65 -17.04
N TRP A 89 -1.42 -6.15 -16.08
CA TRP A 89 -1.80 -6.16 -14.69
C TRP A 89 -2.93 -5.17 -14.41
N ALA A 90 -2.85 -3.94 -14.92
CA ALA A 90 -3.91 -2.94 -14.81
C ALA A 90 -5.23 -3.46 -15.37
N ASN A 91 -5.19 -4.09 -16.54
CA ASN A 91 -6.35 -4.71 -17.18
C ASN A 91 -6.94 -5.83 -16.31
N LYS A 92 -6.08 -6.70 -15.77
CA LYS A 92 -6.49 -7.79 -14.88
C LYS A 92 -7.17 -7.28 -13.61
N ILE A 93 -6.61 -6.27 -12.95
CA ILE A 93 -7.20 -5.72 -11.72
C ILE A 93 -8.50 -4.98 -12.04
N ASN A 94 -8.57 -4.24 -13.15
CA ASN A 94 -9.80 -3.59 -13.61
C ASN A 94 -10.95 -4.59 -13.83
N GLN A 95 -10.69 -5.75 -14.43
CA GLN A 95 -11.70 -6.80 -14.63
C GLN A 95 -12.24 -7.38 -13.31
N MET A 96 -11.51 -7.21 -12.20
CA MET A 96 -11.91 -7.64 -10.86
C MET A 96 -12.58 -6.52 -10.04
N ASN A 97 -12.54 -5.28 -10.54
CA ASN A 97 -13.05 -4.11 -9.84
C ASN A 97 -14.55 -3.93 -10.11
N PHE A 98 -15.35 -4.11 -9.05
CA PHE A 98 -16.79 -3.84 -9.07
C PHE A 98 -17.17 -2.64 -8.19
N ASN A 99 -16.18 -1.91 -7.66
CA ASN A 99 -16.40 -0.75 -6.81
C ASN A 99 -16.27 0.53 -7.65
N SER A 100 -17.37 1.26 -7.80
CA SER A 100 -17.39 2.53 -8.56
C SER A 100 -16.56 3.64 -7.93
N GLY A 101 -16.24 3.55 -6.64
CA GLY A 101 -15.31 4.48 -5.96
C GLY A 101 -13.84 4.16 -6.23
N VAL A 102 -13.53 3.09 -6.96
CA VAL A 102 -12.16 2.70 -7.28
C VAL A 102 -11.88 2.99 -8.75
N ASN A 103 -10.86 3.80 -9.01
CA ASN A 103 -10.41 4.18 -10.34
C ASN A 103 -8.98 3.69 -10.55
N ILE A 104 -8.77 2.81 -11.52
CA ILE A 104 -7.46 2.24 -11.82
C ILE A 104 -6.96 2.85 -13.12
N LYS A 105 -5.79 3.49 -13.07
CA LYS A 105 -5.18 4.19 -14.19
C LYS A 105 -3.91 3.48 -14.61
N TYR A 106 -3.88 3.05 -15.87
CA TYR A 106 -2.67 2.58 -16.51
C TYR A 106 -1.85 3.77 -17.00
N ILE A 107 -0.65 3.95 -16.43
CA ILE A 107 0.31 4.99 -16.81
C ILE A 107 1.65 4.30 -17.10
N PRO A 108 2.02 4.11 -18.39
CA PRO A 108 3.25 3.41 -18.74
C PRO A 108 4.50 4.18 -18.29
N PRO A 109 5.64 3.49 -18.11
CA PRO A 109 6.95 4.11 -18.10
C PRO A 109 7.17 5.02 -19.32
N ASN A 110 7.77 6.19 -19.08
CA ASN A 110 8.21 7.14 -20.09
C ASN A 110 9.35 6.58 -20.93
N ASN A 111 10.21 5.74 -20.35
CA ASN A 111 11.38 5.17 -21.00
C ASN A 111 11.47 3.65 -20.77
N TYR A 112 11.96 2.93 -21.79
CA TYR A 112 12.24 1.50 -21.73
C TYR A 112 13.67 1.19 -22.21
N PRO A 113 14.39 0.26 -21.56
CA PRO A 113 14.04 -0.37 -20.29
C PRO A 113 14.12 0.66 -19.15
N TRP A 114 13.10 0.71 -18.31
CA TRP A 114 13.16 1.40 -17.03
C TRP A 114 14.33 0.88 -16.19
N SER A 115 15.14 1.80 -15.68
CA SER A 115 16.54 1.57 -15.34
C SER A 115 16.85 2.02 -13.92
N ASP A 116 16.91 1.05 -13.02
CA ASP A 116 17.74 1.15 -11.83
C ASP A 116 18.29 -0.23 -11.45
N ASN A 117 19.32 -0.26 -10.61
CA ASN A 117 19.95 -1.52 -10.21
C ASN A 117 19.02 -2.42 -9.35
N ASN A 118 17.85 -1.93 -8.95
CA ASN A 118 16.91 -2.64 -8.08
C ASN A 118 15.64 -3.10 -8.80
N ASN A 119 15.49 -2.82 -10.10
CA ASN A 119 14.24 -2.99 -10.86
C ASN A 119 13.03 -2.30 -10.19
N ASP A 120 13.27 -1.17 -9.53
CA ASP A 120 12.26 -0.25 -8.99
C ASP A 120 11.98 0.87 -10.00
N GLY A 121 12.93 1.19 -10.89
CA GLY A 121 12.82 2.29 -11.86
C GLY A 121 13.25 3.64 -11.29
N SER A 122 13.60 4.57 -12.18
CA SER A 122 14.05 5.92 -11.84
C SER A 122 12.92 6.95 -11.96
N HIS A 123 13.19 8.18 -11.52
CA HIS A 123 12.28 9.30 -11.76
C HIS A 123 12.09 9.52 -13.27
N GLU A 124 13.19 9.56 -14.03
CA GLU A 124 13.19 9.83 -15.47
C GLU A 124 12.40 8.79 -16.28
N ASP A 125 12.36 7.55 -15.80
CA ASP A 125 11.62 6.47 -16.47
C ASP A 125 10.12 6.48 -16.17
N LEU A 126 9.68 7.15 -15.10
CA LEU A 126 8.33 7.03 -14.54
C LEU A 126 7.71 8.39 -14.19
N ILE A 127 8.13 9.47 -14.85
CA ILE A 127 7.66 10.84 -14.60
C ILE A 127 6.13 10.90 -14.61
N ASP A 128 5.48 10.44 -15.67
CA ASP A 128 4.02 10.53 -15.79
C ASP A 128 3.33 9.68 -14.72
N TYR A 129 3.91 8.53 -14.36
CA TYR A 129 3.40 7.64 -13.30
C TYR A 129 3.46 8.31 -11.92
N ILE A 130 4.54 9.06 -11.64
CA ILE A 130 4.76 9.77 -10.38
C ILE A 130 3.87 11.02 -10.30
N GLU A 131 3.71 11.76 -11.40
CA GLU A 131 3.02 13.05 -11.44
C GLU A 131 1.51 12.97 -11.72
N PHE A 132 1.02 11.82 -12.20
CA PHE A 132 -0.41 11.63 -12.49
C PHE A 132 -1.40 12.02 -11.36
N PRO A 133 -1.14 11.76 -10.06
CA PRO A 133 -2.12 12.00 -9.01
C PRO A 133 -2.35 13.48 -8.63
N ASP A 134 -1.60 14.44 -9.18
CA ASP A 134 -1.65 15.85 -8.78
C ASP A 134 -3.06 16.46 -8.81
N ASN A 135 -3.81 16.21 -9.88
CA ASN A 135 -5.14 16.79 -10.08
C ASN A 135 -6.21 16.22 -9.14
N HIS A 136 -5.85 15.24 -8.33
CA HIS A 136 -6.75 14.55 -7.40
C HIS A 136 -6.32 14.75 -5.94
N ALA A 137 -5.28 15.53 -5.68
CA ALA A 137 -4.83 15.90 -4.35
C ALA A 137 -5.78 16.91 -3.67
N PRO A 138 -5.78 17.00 -2.33
CA PRO A 138 -4.98 16.21 -1.39
C PRO A 138 -5.62 14.86 -1.05
N TYR A 139 -4.80 13.93 -0.54
CA TYR A 139 -5.21 12.59 -0.12
C TYR A 139 -5.15 12.45 1.40
N ASP A 140 -6.07 11.68 1.95
CA ASP A 140 -6.07 11.30 3.36
C ASP A 140 -5.17 10.08 3.58
N PHE A 141 -5.07 9.19 2.60
CA PHE A 141 -4.28 7.97 2.69
C PHE A 141 -3.53 7.70 1.39
N ILE A 142 -2.24 7.37 1.50
CA ILE A 142 -1.40 7.02 0.35
C ILE A 142 -0.70 5.67 0.63
N LEU A 143 -0.88 4.70 -0.27
CA LEU A 143 -0.16 3.43 -0.26
C LEU A 143 0.87 3.39 -1.41
N ILE A 144 2.13 3.19 -1.05
CA ILE A 144 3.24 3.08 -2.01
C ILE A 144 3.66 1.61 -2.06
N ASP A 145 3.16 0.89 -3.06
CA ASP A 145 3.48 -0.53 -3.32
C ASP A 145 3.76 -0.83 -4.80
N GLY A 146 4.18 0.18 -5.55
CA GLY A 146 4.50 0.09 -6.96
C GLY A 146 5.99 0.24 -7.22
N GLN A 147 6.29 1.09 -8.19
CA GLN A 147 7.62 1.34 -8.74
C GLN A 147 8.04 2.80 -8.47
N ALA A 148 9.31 3.11 -8.64
CA ALA A 148 9.96 4.37 -8.27
C ALA A 148 9.57 4.80 -6.85
N ARG A 149 9.57 3.87 -5.88
CA ARG A 149 8.93 4.09 -4.57
C ARG A 149 9.54 5.27 -3.83
N LEU A 150 10.85 5.50 -3.95
CA LEU A 150 11.50 6.65 -3.32
C LEU A 150 11.02 7.99 -3.88
N GLU A 151 10.77 8.04 -5.19
CA GLU A 151 10.25 9.24 -5.84
C GLU A 151 8.77 9.44 -5.50
N CYS A 152 7.99 8.36 -5.45
CA CYS A 152 6.61 8.38 -4.95
C CYS A 152 6.54 8.87 -3.49
N ILE A 153 7.49 8.48 -2.63
CA ILE A 153 7.55 8.99 -1.24
C ILE A 153 7.80 10.49 -1.23
N LYS A 154 8.79 10.99 -1.98
CA LYS A 154 9.06 12.43 -2.06
C LYS A 154 7.82 13.18 -2.52
N LYS A 155 7.19 12.71 -3.60
CA LYS A 155 5.98 13.29 -4.17
C LYS A 155 4.80 13.25 -3.19
N SER A 156 4.67 12.18 -2.41
CA SER A 156 3.56 12.00 -1.46
C SER A 156 3.44 13.14 -0.44
N PHE A 157 4.54 13.82 -0.10
CA PHE A 157 4.51 14.94 0.85
C PHE A 157 3.76 16.16 0.31
N ASP A 158 3.76 16.36 -1.00
CA ASP A 158 3.01 17.43 -1.65
C ASP A 158 1.53 17.07 -1.85
N LEU A 159 1.20 15.78 -1.77
CA LEU A 159 -0.12 15.23 -2.08
C LEU A 159 -0.95 14.88 -0.85
N ILE A 160 -0.34 14.67 0.32
CA ILE A 160 -1.02 14.25 1.53
C ILE A 160 -1.62 15.43 2.30
N THR A 161 -2.76 15.24 2.96
CA THR A 161 -3.29 16.20 3.94
C THR A 161 -2.44 16.23 5.21
N ASP A 162 -2.54 17.30 6.00
CA ASP A 162 -1.83 17.44 7.30
C ASP A 162 -2.11 16.29 8.28
N MET A 163 -3.29 15.68 8.17
CA MET A 163 -3.75 14.57 9.03
C MET A 163 -3.68 13.21 8.33
N GLY A 164 -3.16 13.17 7.10
CA GLY A 164 -3.14 11.98 6.29
C GLY A 164 -2.00 11.02 6.66
N VAL A 165 -2.08 9.81 6.12
CA VAL A 165 -1.10 8.75 6.37
C VAL A 165 -0.52 8.23 5.06
N VAL A 166 0.81 8.25 4.95
CA VAL A 166 1.57 7.60 3.87
C VAL A 166 2.13 6.27 4.37
N VAL A 167 1.90 5.20 3.63
CA VAL A 167 2.42 3.85 3.92
C VAL A 167 3.32 3.38 2.79
N LEU A 168 4.58 3.12 3.13
CA LEU A 168 5.53 2.44 2.24
C LEU A 168 5.52 0.93 2.50
N HIS A 169 5.13 0.15 1.51
CA HIS A 169 5.26 -1.31 1.56
C HIS A 169 6.71 -1.75 1.28
N ASP A 170 7.13 -2.91 1.82
CA ASP A 170 8.51 -3.41 1.76
C ASP A 170 9.60 -2.42 2.25
N ALA A 171 9.29 -1.58 3.23
CA ALA A 171 10.23 -0.60 3.80
C ALA A 171 11.53 -1.21 4.38
N ASN A 172 11.61 -2.53 4.52
CA ASN A 172 12.82 -3.24 4.94
C ASN A 172 13.91 -3.34 3.85
N ARG A 173 13.66 -2.95 2.61
CA ARG A 173 14.68 -2.94 1.54
C ARG A 173 15.79 -1.94 1.86
N MET A 174 17.03 -2.42 1.86
CA MET A 174 18.17 -1.65 2.38
C MET A 174 18.47 -0.38 1.57
N TYR A 175 18.25 -0.39 0.26
CA TYR A 175 18.51 0.78 -0.60
C TYR A 175 17.57 1.96 -0.32
N TYR A 176 16.44 1.73 0.35
CA TYR A 176 15.59 2.82 0.83
C TYR A 176 16.20 3.54 2.03
N HIS A 177 16.88 2.84 2.95
CA HIS A 177 17.24 3.38 4.27
C HIS A 177 18.10 4.65 4.18
N LYS A 178 19.10 4.66 3.28
CA LYS A 178 19.96 5.83 3.06
C LYS A 178 19.19 7.07 2.62
N ASN A 179 18.14 6.90 1.83
CA ASN A 179 17.32 8.00 1.33
C ASN A 179 16.26 8.42 2.37
N LEU A 180 15.70 7.46 3.09
CA LEU A 180 14.68 7.69 4.11
C LEU A 180 15.22 8.38 5.37
N GLU A 181 16.48 8.14 5.75
CA GLU A 181 17.15 8.88 6.83
C GLU A 181 17.18 10.39 6.57
N ARG A 182 17.28 10.79 5.29
CA ARG A 182 17.29 12.21 4.89
C ARG A 182 15.90 12.84 4.88
N LEU A 183 14.85 12.04 4.78
CA LEU A 183 13.46 12.49 4.65
C LEU A 183 12.79 12.84 5.99
N HIS A 184 13.50 12.84 7.13
CA HIS A 184 12.94 13.08 8.46
C HIS A 184 11.66 12.25 8.75
N LEU A 185 11.62 11.03 8.22
CA LEU A 185 10.49 10.12 8.36
C LEU A 185 10.52 9.46 9.74
N PHE A 186 9.45 9.63 10.52
CA PHE A 186 9.23 8.87 11.75
C PHE A 186 8.90 7.42 11.43
N PHE A 187 9.92 6.56 11.30
CA PHE A 187 9.73 5.12 11.20
C PHE A 187 9.30 4.55 12.55
N TYR A 188 8.08 3.98 12.62
CA TYR A 188 7.78 3.01 13.68
C TYR A 188 8.45 1.68 13.35
N ASN A 189 9.76 1.60 13.61
CA ASN A 189 10.54 0.39 13.42
C ASN A 189 10.12 -0.67 14.45
N LEU A 190 9.36 -1.69 14.02
CA LEU A 190 9.14 -2.93 14.79
C LEU A 190 10.38 -3.86 14.76
N ARG A 191 11.59 -3.29 14.79
CA ARG A 191 12.81 -4.08 15.04
C ARG A 191 12.96 -4.31 16.53
N LYS A 192 12.84 -5.58 16.91
CA LYS A 192 13.22 -6.17 18.19
C LYS A 192 14.40 -5.42 18.84
N ARG A 193 14.16 -4.74 19.97
CA ARG A 193 15.15 -4.71 21.04
C ARG A 193 15.08 -6.07 21.73
N VAL A 194 15.82 -7.03 21.21
CA VAL A 194 16.44 -8.05 22.05
C VAL A 194 17.88 -7.62 22.14
N SER A 195 18.13 -6.68 23.05
CA SER A 195 19.47 -6.45 23.60
C SER A 195 19.59 -7.39 24.79
N LYS A 196 20.64 -8.20 24.81
CA LYS A 196 21.21 -8.72 26.06
C LYS A 196 21.63 -7.56 26.95
#